data_AF-D4I211-F1
#
_entry.id   AF-D4I211-F1
#
_cell.length_a   1.000
_cell.length_b   1.000
_cell.length_c   1.000
_cell.angle_alpha   90.00
_cell.angle_beta   90.00
_cell.angle_gamma   90.00
#
_symmetry.space_group_name_H-M   'P 1'
#
loop_
_entity.id
_entity.type
_entity.pdbx_description
1 polymer ?
#
loop_
_entity_poly.entity_id
_entity_poly.type
_entity_poly.pdbx_seq_one_letter_code
_entity_poly.pdbx_strand_id
1 'polypeptide(L)'
;MLSQQCKTITGIRGKAGITVKGESGPYIAHALHDSERPDPVKRDNPTRNILCTAANNQLRMEDKRGEEPIALATEYGKTGLNSGHLVDAQGMPRGAGTELRTDERGTIRAGKGLLLSADNQPKALGEVPDRAAALKETGRLQQQLRQLEMAAEQAQALKADIDSQMRMLAQRLKPLHKIIHFTAPQGMALTSGEDMQLAATENVAMNAGGDISAGVTGNLAALAGERLGLYARTGPLSLKAGEGPVDMQAQNGNMRLFAEQKLTIASEEDILFAGKKRITLIVHFLFVRLFKIDKY
;
A
#
# COMPACT_ATOMS: atom_id res chain seq x y z
N MET A 1 30.91 3.56 -36.43
CA MET A 1 30.22 4.67 -35.74
C MET A 1 29.74 4.15 -34.40
N LEU A 2 30.31 4.62 -33.29
CA LEU A 2 29.58 4.83 -32.04
C LEU A 2 30.44 5.73 -31.15
N SER A 3 29.87 6.90 -30.94
CA SER A 3 30.42 8.08 -30.31
C SER A 3 30.44 7.97 -28.79
N GLN A 4 31.44 8.64 -28.22
CA GLN A 4 31.41 9.35 -26.94
C GLN A 4 31.49 8.51 -25.64
N GLN A 5 32.73 8.37 -25.16
CA GLN A 5 33.01 8.47 -23.73
C GLN A 5 32.92 9.94 -23.30
N CYS A 6 32.39 10.19 -22.11
CA CYS A 6 32.70 11.40 -21.36
C CYS A 6 32.77 11.03 -19.87
N LYS A 7 33.99 10.93 -19.32
CA LYS A 7 34.25 11.10 -17.88
C LYS A 7 35.23 12.26 -17.76
N THR A 8 34.69 13.47 -17.78
CA THR A 8 35.43 14.68 -17.43
C THR A 8 35.36 14.84 -15.92
N ILE A 9 36.49 14.74 -15.22
CA ILE A 9 36.64 15.26 -13.87
C ILE A 9 36.82 16.78 -14.02
N THR A 10 35.72 17.53 -13.99
CA THR A 10 35.75 18.99 -13.93
C THR A 10 35.23 19.41 -12.57
N GLY A 11 36.12 19.93 -11.74
CA GLY A 11 35.74 20.39 -10.40
C GLY A 11 36.93 20.67 -9.47
N ILE A 12 38.11 20.96 -10.01
CA ILE A 12 39.22 21.50 -9.24
C ILE A 12 39.85 22.60 -10.11
N ARG A 13 40.00 23.80 -9.56
CA ARG A 13 41.00 24.75 -10.06
C ARG A 13 42.37 24.09 -9.87
N GLY A 14 42.77 23.28 -10.84
CA GLY A 14 43.95 22.42 -10.80
C GLY A 14 43.82 21.34 -11.88
N LYS A 15 44.76 21.34 -12.84
CA LYS A 15 44.70 20.70 -14.16
C LYS A 15 44.31 19.21 -14.15
N ALA A 16 43.44 18.84 -15.09
CA ALA A 16 42.89 17.50 -15.30
C ALA A 16 43.91 16.46 -15.83
N GLY A 17 43.73 15.19 -15.45
CA GLY A 17 44.43 14.03 -16.02
C GLY A 17 43.63 13.37 -17.14
N ILE A 18 44.31 13.08 -18.25
CA ILE A 18 43.77 12.41 -19.44
C ILE A 18 43.79 10.88 -19.24
N THR A 19 42.69 10.19 -19.56
CA THR A 19 42.62 8.72 -19.59
C THR A 19 43.03 8.20 -20.98
N VAL A 20 43.98 7.26 -21.04
CA VAL A 20 44.35 6.52 -22.27
C VAL A 20 43.86 5.09 -22.15
N LYS A 21 43.27 4.56 -23.24
CA LYS A 21 42.67 3.22 -23.28
C LYS A 21 43.76 2.17 -23.54
N GLY A 22 44.00 1.26 -22.58
CA GLY A 22 44.82 0.06 -22.75
C GLY A 22 43.96 -1.21 -22.87
N GLU A 23 44.57 -2.32 -23.33
CA GLU A 23 43.88 -3.60 -23.62
C GLU A 23 43.22 -4.26 -22.39
N SER A 24 43.55 -3.82 -21.17
CA SER A 24 43.08 -4.42 -19.90
C SER A 24 42.06 -3.57 -19.13
N GLY A 25 41.59 -2.44 -19.69
CA GLY A 25 40.68 -1.50 -19.02
C GLY A 25 41.26 -0.09 -18.90
N PRO A 26 40.48 0.88 -18.37
CA PRO A 26 40.97 2.24 -18.15
C PRO A 26 42.01 2.25 -17.03
N TYR A 27 43.18 2.83 -17.28
CA TYR A 27 44.17 3.13 -16.25
C TYR A 27 44.37 4.64 -16.13
N ILE A 28 44.59 5.13 -14.90
CA ILE A 28 44.92 6.53 -14.65
C ILE A 28 46.41 6.68 -14.93
N ALA A 29 46.76 7.45 -15.96
CA ALA A 29 48.15 7.62 -16.36
C ALA A 29 48.93 8.50 -15.36
N HIS A 30 48.29 9.52 -14.78
CA HIS A 30 48.91 10.44 -13.81
C HIS A 30 47.86 11.02 -12.87
N ALA A 31 48.22 11.20 -11.60
CA ALA A 31 47.50 12.01 -10.62
C ALA A 31 48.48 13.03 -10.01
N LEU A 32 48.11 14.31 -9.99
CA LEU A 32 48.89 15.35 -9.32
C LEU A 32 48.39 15.43 -7.87
N HIS A 33 49.26 15.04 -6.94
CA HIS A 33 49.02 15.14 -5.50
C HIS A 33 49.84 16.30 -4.93
N ASP A 34 49.31 16.97 -3.91
CA ASP A 34 50.05 17.88 -3.06
C ASP A 34 50.06 17.33 -1.61
N SER A 35 50.93 17.89 -0.77
CA SER A 35 51.08 17.44 0.62
C SER A 35 49.83 17.62 1.48
N GLU A 36 48.87 18.42 1.02
CA GLU A 36 47.62 18.69 1.73
C GLU A 36 46.49 17.73 1.31
N ARG A 37 46.68 16.94 0.23
CA ARG A 37 45.65 16.07 -0.37
C ARG A 37 46.21 14.67 -0.68
N PRO A 38 46.20 13.75 0.31
CA PRO A 38 46.73 12.40 0.14
C PRO A 38 45.94 11.56 -0.88
N ASP A 39 46.62 10.59 -1.49
CA ASP A 39 46.04 9.70 -2.51
C ASP A 39 44.85 8.89 -1.94
N PRO A 40 43.64 9.00 -2.53
CA PRO A 40 42.52 8.15 -2.13
C PRO A 40 42.75 6.66 -2.43
N VAL A 41 43.68 6.32 -3.34
CA VAL A 41 44.09 4.94 -3.62
C VAL A 41 45.25 4.57 -2.70
N LYS A 42 44.94 4.00 -1.53
CA LYS A 42 45.96 3.43 -0.64
C LYS A 42 46.33 2.03 -1.11
N ARG A 43 47.62 1.65 -0.97
CA ARG A 43 48.12 0.27 -1.21
C ARG A 43 47.28 -0.80 -0.51
N ASP A 44 46.67 -0.44 0.62
CA ASP A 44 45.90 -1.34 1.48
C ASP A 44 44.43 -1.48 1.08
N ASN A 45 43.97 -0.85 -0.01
CA ASN A 45 42.62 -1.00 -0.55
C ASN A 45 42.60 -1.04 -2.09
N PRO A 46 43.09 -2.13 -2.72
CA PRO A 46 43.26 -2.21 -4.17
C PRO A 46 41.95 -2.40 -4.95
N THR A 47 40.82 -2.64 -4.28
CA THR A 47 39.54 -2.99 -4.92
C THR A 47 38.55 -1.84 -5.00
N ARG A 48 38.88 -0.66 -4.44
CA ARG A 48 37.95 0.46 -4.34
C ARG A 48 38.24 1.56 -5.35
N ASN A 49 37.23 1.90 -6.14
CA ASN A 49 37.23 2.97 -7.12
C ASN A 49 36.33 4.12 -6.64
N ILE A 50 36.86 5.34 -6.51
CA ILE A 50 36.10 6.51 -6.03
C ILE A 50 36.27 7.68 -6.99
N LEU A 51 35.16 8.25 -7.46
CA LEU A 51 35.12 9.59 -8.05
C LEU A 51 34.55 10.55 -7.00
N CYS A 52 35.37 11.48 -6.52
CA CYS A 52 34.99 12.44 -5.48
C CYS A 52 35.20 13.89 -5.95
N THR A 53 34.26 14.78 -5.67
CA THR A 53 34.41 16.23 -5.88
C THR A 53 34.90 16.93 -4.60
N ALA A 54 35.33 18.19 -4.70
CA ALA A 54 35.73 18.99 -3.53
C ALA A 54 34.61 19.18 -2.49
N ALA A 55 33.35 19.14 -2.92
CA ALA A 55 32.17 19.19 -2.06
C ALA A 55 31.76 17.81 -1.52
N ASN A 56 32.63 16.80 -1.67
CA ASN A 56 32.43 15.43 -1.23
C ASN A 56 31.21 14.73 -1.90
N ASN A 57 30.88 15.09 -3.14
CA ASN A 57 29.98 14.28 -3.96
C ASN A 57 30.76 13.07 -4.45
N GLN A 58 30.27 11.87 -4.17
CA GLN A 58 30.99 10.63 -4.39
C GLN A 58 30.22 9.66 -5.28
N LEU A 59 30.90 9.08 -6.26
CA LEU A 59 30.54 7.80 -6.88
C LEU A 59 31.60 6.77 -6.49
N ARG A 60 31.23 5.81 -5.65
CA ARG A 60 32.09 4.75 -5.14
C ARG A 60 31.66 3.41 -5.74
N MET A 61 32.63 2.62 -6.19
CA MET A 61 32.47 1.24 -6.67
C MET A 61 33.53 0.38 -5.97
N GLU A 62 33.14 -0.75 -5.44
CA GLU A 62 34.01 -1.67 -4.70
C GLU A 62 33.97 -3.05 -5.36
N ASP A 63 35.14 -3.55 -5.74
CA ASP A 63 35.31 -4.78 -6.51
C ASP A 63 35.74 -5.99 -5.63
N LYS A 64 35.70 -5.83 -4.30
CA LYS A 64 35.95 -6.92 -3.38
C LYS A 64 34.90 -8.03 -3.60
N ARG A 65 35.36 -9.19 -4.04
CA ARG A 65 34.50 -10.32 -4.43
C ARG A 65 33.57 -10.75 -3.30
N GLY A 66 32.27 -10.80 -3.59
CA GLY A 66 31.21 -11.16 -2.64
C GLY A 66 30.75 -10.02 -1.73
N GLU A 67 31.39 -8.87 -1.81
CA GLU A 67 31.08 -7.66 -1.04
C GLU A 67 31.10 -6.44 -1.98
N GLU A 68 30.51 -6.54 -3.17
CA GLU A 68 30.53 -5.46 -4.17
C GLU A 68 29.39 -4.43 -3.96
N PRO A 69 29.66 -3.21 -3.44
CA PRO A 69 28.72 -2.10 -3.54
C PRO A 69 29.02 -1.09 -4.62
N ILE A 70 27.96 -0.41 -5.04
CA ILE A 70 27.99 0.85 -5.76
C ILE A 70 27.24 1.89 -4.91
N ALA A 71 27.84 3.06 -4.71
CA ALA A 71 27.23 4.16 -3.96
C ALA A 71 27.38 5.48 -4.72
N LEU A 72 26.28 6.20 -4.89
CA LEU A 72 26.24 7.58 -5.37
C LEU A 72 25.70 8.45 -4.23
N ALA A 73 26.50 9.39 -3.71
CA ALA A 73 26.15 10.17 -2.53
C ALA A 73 26.59 11.63 -2.62
N THR A 74 25.86 12.50 -1.92
CA THR A 74 26.22 13.90 -1.65
C THR A 74 26.11 14.18 -0.14
N GLU A 75 26.87 15.17 0.34
CA GLU A 75 26.79 15.62 1.74
C GLU A 75 25.45 16.28 2.07
N TYR A 76 24.81 16.92 1.09
CA TYR A 76 23.56 17.64 1.28
C TYR A 76 22.40 16.68 1.61
N GLY A 77 21.83 16.80 2.82
CA GLY A 77 20.84 15.86 3.36
C GLY A 77 21.35 14.41 3.42
N LYS A 78 22.67 14.23 3.37
CA LYS A 78 23.35 12.96 3.11
C LYS A 78 22.77 12.16 1.94
N THR A 79 22.14 12.79 0.95
CA THR A 79 21.34 12.10 -0.07
C THR A 79 22.17 11.07 -0.85
N GLY A 80 21.63 9.86 -1.05
CA GLY A 80 22.35 8.85 -1.83
C GLY A 80 21.54 7.63 -2.29
N LEU A 81 22.09 6.97 -3.30
CA LEU A 81 21.66 5.68 -3.86
C LEU A 81 22.78 4.67 -3.63
N ASN A 82 22.51 3.63 -2.84
CA ASN A 82 23.48 2.60 -2.48
C ASN A 82 22.94 1.23 -2.93
N SER A 83 23.74 0.42 -3.62
CA SER A 83 23.35 -0.90 -4.11
C SER A 83 24.44 -1.93 -3.81
N GLY A 84 24.05 -3.19 -3.55
CA GLY A 84 24.97 -4.29 -3.27
C GLY A 84 25.21 -4.48 -1.77
N HIS A 85 26.47 -4.64 -1.36
CA HIS A 85 26.87 -4.83 0.04
C HIS A 85 27.02 -3.48 0.76
N LEU A 86 25.98 -3.07 1.50
CA LEU A 86 25.93 -1.75 2.12
C LEU A 86 26.81 -1.73 3.38
N VAL A 87 27.68 -0.72 3.48
CA VAL A 87 28.57 -0.50 4.64
C VAL A 87 28.36 0.87 5.26
N ASP A 88 28.62 0.99 6.57
CA ASP A 88 28.64 2.26 7.29
C ASP A 88 29.95 3.06 7.04
N ALA A 89 30.15 4.14 7.78
CA ALA A 89 31.35 4.99 7.65
C ALA A 89 32.64 4.28 8.09
N GLN A 90 32.53 3.29 8.97
CA GLN A 90 33.61 2.47 9.48
C GLN A 90 33.90 1.25 8.56
N GLY A 91 33.06 1.03 7.55
CA GLY A 91 33.17 -0.11 6.65
C GLY A 91 32.50 -1.38 7.18
N MET A 92 31.72 -1.29 8.26
CA MET A 92 30.99 -2.43 8.80
C MET A 92 29.70 -2.67 8.00
N PRO A 93 29.29 -3.94 7.81
CA PRO A 93 28.05 -4.26 7.11
C PRO A 93 26.84 -3.62 7.81
N ARG A 94 26.03 -2.88 7.04
CA ARG A 94 24.76 -2.28 7.48
C ARG A 94 23.54 -2.85 6.76
N GLY A 95 23.74 -3.67 5.74
CA GLY A 95 22.67 -4.32 4.99
C GLY A 95 23.11 -4.78 3.61
N ALA A 96 22.19 -5.42 2.89
CA ALA A 96 22.39 -5.82 1.49
C ALA A 96 21.13 -5.46 0.69
N GLY A 97 21.31 -5.09 -0.58
CA GLY A 97 20.20 -4.75 -1.47
C GLY A 97 20.36 -3.38 -2.10
N THR A 98 19.29 -2.61 -2.20
CA THR A 98 19.32 -1.23 -2.70
C THR A 98 18.63 -0.29 -1.72
N GLU A 99 19.25 0.85 -1.48
CA GLU A 99 18.75 1.93 -0.65
C GLU A 99 18.77 3.24 -1.43
N LEU A 100 17.64 3.93 -1.43
CA LEU A 100 17.55 5.36 -1.76
C LEU A 100 17.22 6.10 -0.46
N ARG A 101 18.08 7.02 -0.02
CA ARG A 101 17.90 7.78 1.24
C ARG A 101 18.22 9.26 1.09
N THR A 102 17.56 10.08 1.90
CA THR A 102 17.81 11.52 2.05
C THR A 102 17.16 12.02 3.34
N ASP A 103 17.78 12.99 4.02
CA ASP A 103 17.16 13.74 5.12
C ASP A 103 16.24 14.87 4.60
N GLU A 104 16.25 15.09 3.29
CA GLU A 104 15.45 16.09 2.59
C GLU A 104 14.18 15.46 1.98
N ARG A 105 13.46 16.23 1.18
CA ARG A 105 12.27 15.73 0.48
C ARG A 105 12.64 14.81 -0.67
N GLY A 106 12.03 13.64 -0.73
CA GLY A 106 12.14 12.69 -1.85
C GLY A 106 10.88 12.62 -2.70
N THR A 107 11.03 12.48 -4.02
CA THR A 107 9.90 12.20 -4.93
C THR A 107 10.27 11.15 -5.96
N ILE A 108 9.42 10.13 -6.13
CA ILE A 108 9.50 9.17 -7.23
C ILE A 108 8.30 9.40 -8.15
N ARG A 109 8.54 9.70 -9.44
CA ARG A 109 7.49 10.01 -10.42
C ARG A 109 7.62 9.12 -11.64
N ALA A 110 6.58 8.33 -11.91
CA ALA A 110 6.50 7.48 -13.09
C ALA A 110 5.20 7.78 -13.87
N GLY A 111 5.28 8.60 -14.92
CA GLY A 111 4.11 9.08 -15.67
C GLY A 111 3.33 7.99 -16.41
N LYS A 112 3.94 6.82 -16.62
CA LYS A 112 3.26 5.64 -17.17
C LYS A 112 2.62 4.78 -16.09
N GLY A 113 3.09 4.86 -14.83
CA GLY A 113 2.69 4.06 -13.67
C GLY A 113 3.90 3.48 -12.91
N LEU A 114 3.71 3.01 -11.69
CA LEU A 114 4.77 2.56 -10.77
C LEU A 114 4.41 1.18 -10.17
N LEU A 115 5.33 0.21 -10.24
CA LEU A 115 5.22 -1.07 -9.55
C LEU A 115 6.18 -1.06 -8.35
N LEU A 116 5.65 -1.39 -7.17
CA LEU A 116 6.41 -1.58 -5.94
C LEU A 116 6.12 -3.01 -5.47
N SER A 117 7.08 -3.91 -5.66
CA SER A 117 6.89 -5.35 -5.51
C SER A 117 7.93 -5.97 -4.59
N ALA A 118 7.48 -6.91 -3.75
CA ALA A 118 8.32 -7.85 -3.03
C ALA A 118 8.35 -9.25 -3.70
N ASP A 119 7.85 -9.37 -4.92
CA ASP A 119 8.00 -10.58 -5.74
C ASP A 119 9.45 -10.70 -6.20
N ASN A 120 10.06 -11.85 -5.95
CA ASN A 120 11.42 -12.10 -6.37
C ASN A 120 11.49 -12.34 -7.89
N GLN A 121 12.36 -11.60 -8.58
CA GLN A 121 12.72 -11.84 -9.99
C GLN A 121 14.22 -12.20 -10.07
N PRO A 122 14.58 -13.48 -9.88
CA PRO A 122 15.98 -13.90 -9.80
C PRO A 122 16.76 -13.50 -11.05
N LYS A 123 17.92 -12.87 -10.83
CA LYS A 123 18.84 -12.44 -11.90
C LYS A 123 18.19 -11.50 -12.93
N ALA A 124 17.11 -10.79 -12.55
CA ALA A 124 16.34 -9.93 -13.45
C ALA A 124 15.85 -10.66 -14.72
N LEU A 125 15.55 -11.96 -14.60
CA LEU A 125 14.99 -12.75 -15.71
C LEU A 125 13.49 -12.47 -15.84
N GLY A 126 13.12 -11.74 -16.89
CA GLY A 126 11.72 -11.40 -17.20
C GLY A 126 11.57 -9.95 -17.65
N GLU A 127 10.34 -9.49 -17.80
CA GLU A 127 10.06 -8.08 -18.05
C GLU A 127 10.24 -7.26 -16.76
N VAL A 128 10.66 -5.99 -16.90
CA VAL A 128 10.87 -5.09 -15.76
C VAL A 128 9.59 -4.90 -14.91
N PRO A 129 8.39 -4.69 -15.49
CA PRO A 129 7.15 -4.59 -14.72
C PRO A 129 6.37 -5.93 -14.68
N ASP A 130 7.05 -7.08 -14.59
CA ASP A 130 6.36 -8.36 -14.41
C ASP A 130 5.58 -8.38 -13.09
N ARG A 131 4.34 -8.86 -13.17
CA ARG A 131 3.35 -8.91 -12.11
C ARG A 131 2.30 -10.00 -12.37
N ALA A 132 2.63 -11.00 -13.17
CA ALA A 132 1.69 -12.05 -13.55
C ALA A 132 1.13 -12.77 -12.31
N ALA A 133 1.97 -13.03 -11.30
CA ALA A 133 1.57 -13.62 -10.04
C ALA A 133 0.53 -12.76 -9.29
N ALA A 134 0.82 -11.47 -9.11
CA ALA A 134 -0.06 -10.52 -8.43
C ALA A 134 -1.42 -10.35 -9.15
N LEU A 135 -1.41 -10.26 -10.49
CA LEU A 135 -2.63 -10.15 -11.29
C LEU A 135 -3.48 -11.41 -11.24
N LYS A 136 -2.85 -12.60 -11.18
CA LYS A 136 -3.55 -13.89 -11.04
C LYS A 136 -4.29 -13.95 -9.71
N GLU A 137 -3.64 -13.56 -8.62
CA GLU A 137 -4.25 -13.58 -7.28
C GLU A 137 -5.39 -12.57 -7.16
N THR A 138 -5.21 -11.37 -7.71
CA THR A 138 -6.28 -10.35 -7.79
C THR A 138 -7.49 -10.87 -8.58
N GLY A 139 -7.25 -11.53 -9.71
CA GLY A 139 -8.32 -12.12 -10.51
C GLY A 139 -9.10 -13.21 -9.78
N ARG A 140 -8.41 -14.07 -9.02
CA ARG A 140 -9.03 -15.12 -8.20
C ARG A 140 -9.93 -14.52 -7.12
N LEU A 141 -9.46 -13.49 -6.41
CA LEU A 141 -10.25 -12.80 -5.39
C LEU A 141 -11.51 -12.14 -5.99
N GLN A 142 -11.39 -11.50 -7.15
CA GLN A 142 -12.54 -10.89 -7.83
C GLN A 142 -13.62 -11.90 -8.24
N GLN A 143 -13.22 -13.11 -8.67
CA GLN A 143 -14.18 -14.17 -8.98
C GLN A 143 -14.97 -14.61 -7.74
N GLN A 144 -14.31 -14.72 -6.58
CA GLN A 144 -14.97 -15.05 -5.32
C GLN A 144 -15.95 -13.96 -4.89
N LEU A 145 -15.57 -12.68 -5.03
CA LEU A 145 -16.44 -11.55 -4.70
C LEU A 145 -17.68 -11.47 -5.59
N ARG A 146 -17.58 -11.77 -6.88
CA ARG A 146 -18.76 -11.86 -7.77
C ARG A 146 -19.78 -12.88 -7.30
N GLN A 147 -19.34 -14.01 -6.77
CA GLN A 147 -20.26 -15.01 -6.22
C GLN A 147 -20.96 -14.51 -4.97
N LEU A 148 -20.28 -13.73 -4.13
CA LEU A 148 -20.88 -13.11 -2.94
C LEU A 148 -21.87 -12.00 -3.32
N GLU A 149 -21.52 -11.18 -4.31
CA GLU A 149 -22.36 -10.13 -4.87
C GLU A 149 -23.68 -10.68 -5.44
N MET A 150 -23.62 -11.76 -6.23
CA MET A 150 -24.83 -12.42 -6.75
C MET A 150 -25.75 -12.94 -5.63
N ALA A 151 -25.16 -13.46 -4.54
CA ALA A 151 -25.94 -13.90 -3.38
C ALA A 151 -26.59 -12.72 -2.62
N ALA A 152 -25.86 -11.60 -2.50
CA ALA A 152 -26.40 -10.38 -1.91
C ALA A 152 -27.56 -9.81 -2.75
N GLU A 153 -27.45 -9.84 -4.08
CA GLU A 153 -28.51 -9.40 -4.99
C GLU A 153 -29.77 -10.26 -4.87
N GLN A 154 -29.63 -11.60 -4.81
CA GLN A 154 -30.76 -12.51 -4.59
C GLN A 154 -31.46 -12.26 -3.24
N ALA A 155 -30.70 -11.83 -2.22
CA ALA A 155 -31.22 -11.45 -0.92
C ALA A 155 -31.76 -10.00 -0.87
N GLN A 156 -31.81 -9.29 -2.01
CA GLN A 156 -32.20 -7.88 -2.11
C GLN A 156 -31.36 -6.94 -1.22
N ALA A 157 -30.10 -7.32 -0.93
CA ALA A 157 -29.16 -6.52 -0.17
C ALA A 157 -28.44 -5.49 -1.07
N LEU A 158 -27.73 -4.54 -0.44
CA LEU A 158 -26.92 -3.57 -1.17
C LEU A 158 -25.79 -4.27 -1.95
N LYS A 159 -25.76 -4.05 -3.27
CA LYS A 159 -24.73 -4.57 -4.17
C LYS A 159 -23.42 -3.80 -3.98
N ALA A 160 -22.30 -4.51 -3.77
CA ALA A 160 -20.97 -3.91 -3.85
C ALA A 160 -20.62 -3.59 -5.32
N ASP A 161 -19.95 -2.49 -5.60
CA ASP A 161 -19.58 -2.12 -6.98
C ASP A 161 -18.35 -2.92 -7.48
N ILE A 162 -18.54 -4.22 -7.72
CA ILE A 162 -17.49 -5.12 -8.23
C ILE A 162 -17.16 -4.83 -9.70
N ASP A 163 -18.14 -4.33 -10.46
CA ASP A 163 -17.97 -3.98 -11.87
C ASP A 163 -16.97 -2.83 -12.06
N SER A 164 -16.99 -1.79 -11.21
CA SER A 164 -15.96 -0.75 -11.21
C SER A 164 -14.57 -1.28 -10.85
N GLN A 165 -14.46 -2.19 -9.88
CA GLN A 165 -13.18 -2.82 -9.53
C GLN A 165 -12.59 -3.63 -10.71
N MET A 166 -13.44 -4.32 -11.46
CA MET A 166 -13.02 -5.07 -12.64
C MET A 166 -12.61 -4.18 -13.80
N ARG A 167 -13.32 -3.06 -14.03
CA ARG A 167 -12.92 -2.05 -15.01
C ARG A 167 -11.55 -1.46 -14.66
N MET A 168 -11.32 -1.11 -13.40
CA MET A 168 -10.03 -0.64 -12.90
C MET A 168 -8.92 -1.68 -13.12
N LEU A 169 -9.16 -2.95 -12.77
CA LEU A 169 -8.19 -4.03 -13.00
C LEU A 169 -7.84 -4.13 -14.49
N ALA A 170 -8.84 -4.20 -15.36
CA ALA A 170 -8.63 -4.43 -16.79
C ALA A 170 -7.96 -3.25 -17.49
N GLN A 171 -8.42 -2.02 -17.22
CA GLN A 171 -8.02 -0.82 -17.97
C GLN A 171 -6.83 -0.08 -17.35
N ARG A 172 -6.56 -0.24 -16.05
CA ARG A 172 -5.52 0.52 -15.33
C ARG A 172 -4.48 -0.40 -14.74
N LEU A 173 -4.88 -1.38 -13.92
CA LEU A 173 -3.92 -2.21 -13.20
C LEU A 173 -3.17 -3.16 -14.14
N LYS A 174 -3.84 -3.92 -15.01
CA LYS A 174 -3.21 -4.82 -15.99
C LYS A 174 -2.23 -4.13 -16.94
N PRO A 175 -2.49 -2.93 -17.48
CA PRO A 175 -1.51 -2.19 -18.30
C PRO A 175 -0.58 -1.27 -17.49
N LEU A 176 -0.68 -1.21 -16.15
CA LEU A 176 0.01 -0.25 -15.26
C LEU A 176 -0.31 1.21 -15.61
N HIS A 177 -1.43 1.52 -16.25
CA HIS A 177 -1.63 2.83 -16.86
C HIS A 177 -1.98 3.92 -15.83
N LYS A 178 -0.97 4.75 -15.49
CA LYS A 178 -1.05 5.88 -14.54
C LYS A 178 -1.53 5.46 -13.14
N ILE A 179 -1.06 4.30 -12.68
CA ILE A 179 -1.39 3.75 -11.37
C ILE A 179 -0.13 3.34 -10.61
N ILE A 180 -0.22 3.30 -9.29
CA ILE A 180 0.77 2.67 -8.42
C ILE A 180 0.22 1.30 -8.00
N HIS A 181 0.98 0.24 -8.23
CA HIS A 181 0.63 -1.12 -7.81
C HIS A 181 1.62 -1.58 -6.75
N PHE A 182 1.11 -1.83 -5.54
CA PHE A 182 1.85 -2.47 -4.46
C PHE A 182 1.53 -3.96 -4.45
N THR A 183 2.55 -4.80 -4.36
CA THR A 183 2.35 -6.25 -4.29
C THR A 183 3.42 -6.92 -3.44
N ALA A 184 3.01 -7.89 -2.65
CA ALA A 184 3.89 -8.70 -1.83
C ALA A 184 3.27 -10.08 -1.61
N PRO A 185 4.02 -11.17 -1.81
CA PRO A 185 3.48 -12.53 -1.70
C PRO A 185 3.17 -12.97 -0.25
N GLN A 186 3.79 -12.32 0.74
CA GLN A 186 3.70 -12.71 2.15
C GLN A 186 3.08 -11.63 3.05
N GLY A 187 2.48 -10.59 2.47
CA GLY A 187 1.74 -9.57 3.20
C GLY A 187 2.26 -8.14 3.00
N MET A 188 1.41 -7.18 3.37
CA MET A 188 1.71 -5.75 3.34
C MET A 188 1.20 -5.12 4.64
N ALA A 189 1.97 -4.20 5.23
CA ALA A 189 1.59 -3.44 6.41
C ALA A 189 1.68 -1.94 6.11
N LEU A 190 0.65 -1.20 6.49
CA LEU A 190 0.63 0.26 6.48
C LEU A 190 0.48 0.71 7.94
N THR A 191 1.44 1.49 8.42
CA THR A 191 1.48 1.94 9.82
C THR A 191 1.78 3.43 9.89
N SER A 192 1.13 4.14 10.81
CA SER A 192 1.40 5.54 11.14
C SER A 192 1.54 5.68 12.67
N GLY A 193 2.41 6.58 13.12
CA GLY A 193 2.49 6.95 14.54
C GLY A 193 1.38 7.91 14.97
N GLU A 194 0.71 8.54 14.01
CA GLU A 194 -0.40 9.46 14.19
C GLU A 194 -1.54 9.04 13.26
N ASP A 195 -1.97 9.90 12.33
CA ASP A 195 -3.13 9.67 11.48
C ASP A 195 -2.81 8.81 10.24
N MET A 196 -3.82 8.08 9.75
CA MET A 196 -3.81 7.41 8.45
C MET A 196 -5.10 7.75 7.68
N GLN A 197 -4.96 8.21 6.44
CA GLN A 197 -6.09 8.56 5.57
C GLN A 197 -6.06 7.77 4.26
N LEU A 198 -7.21 7.19 3.89
CA LEU A 198 -7.47 6.59 2.59
C LEU A 198 -8.61 7.36 1.93
N ALA A 199 -8.36 8.00 0.78
CA ALA A 199 -9.34 8.83 0.09
C ALA A 199 -9.32 8.57 -1.41
N ALA A 200 -10.51 8.47 -2.01
CA ALA A 200 -10.71 8.38 -3.45
C ALA A 200 -11.97 9.17 -3.84
N THR A 201 -11.95 9.84 -5.00
CA THR A 201 -13.10 10.61 -5.51
C THR A 201 -14.24 9.72 -5.99
N GLU A 202 -13.92 8.50 -6.43
CA GLU A 202 -14.91 7.50 -6.84
C GLU A 202 -15.06 6.44 -5.74
N ASN A 203 -14.28 5.36 -5.83
CA ASN A 203 -14.51 4.17 -5.01
C ASN A 203 -13.27 3.79 -4.20
N VAL A 204 -13.47 3.40 -2.94
CA VAL A 204 -12.52 2.63 -2.14
C VAL A 204 -13.06 1.22 -2.01
N ALA A 205 -12.27 0.22 -2.41
CA ALA A 205 -12.61 -1.18 -2.29
C ALA A 205 -11.68 -1.87 -1.30
N MET A 206 -12.24 -2.62 -0.34
CA MET A 206 -11.51 -3.43 0.61
C MET A 206 -12.04 -4.86 0.52
N ASN A 207 -11.16 -5.79 0.16
CA ASN A 207 -11.53 -7.17 -0.10
C ASN A 207 -10.53 -8.11 0.57
N ALA A 208 -11.01 -9.24 1.10
CA ALA A 208 -10.19 -10.30 1.65
C ALA A 208 -10.71 -11.66 1.16
N GLY A 209 -9.80 -12.61 0.95
CA GLY A 209 -10.17 -14.01 0.72
C GLY A 209 -10.55 -14.74 2.02
N GLY A 210 -10.13 -14.20 3.17
CA GLY A 210 -10.54 -14.60 4.51
C GLY A 210 -11.33 -13.47 5.18
N ASP A 211 -10.92 -13.05 6.37
CA ASP A 211 -11.64 -12.06 7.18
C ASP A 211 -11.14 -10.63 6.98
N ILE A 212 -12.03 -9.65 7.17
CA ILE A 212 -11.69 -8.26 7.45
C ILE A 212 -11.99 -8.00 8.92
N SER A 213 -10.96 -7.64 9.69
CA SER A 213 -11.09 -7.23 11.09
C SER A 213 -10.82 -5.74 11.22
N ALA A 214 -11.79 -4.99 11.74
CA ALA A 214 -11.67 -3.56 12.01
C ALA A 214 -11.99 -3.31 13.49
N GLY A 215 -11.08 -2.65 14.20
CA GLY A 215 -11.22 -2.33 15.62
C GLY A 215 -10.77 -0.91 15.90
N VAL A 216 -11.49 -0.23 16.79
CA VAL A 216 -11.20 1.15 17.21
C VAL A 216 -11.33 1.20 18.73
N THR A 217 -10.39 1.87 19.40
CA THR A 217 -10.43 2.07 20.87
C THR A 217 -11.36 3.20 21.27
N GLY A 218 -11.47 4.22 20.42
CA GLY A 218 -12.48 5.28 20.50
C GLY A 218 -13.73 4.95 19.70
N ASN A 219 -14.17 5.90 18.86
CA ASN A 219 -15.44 5.79 18.13
C ASN A 219 -15.24 5.28 16.69
N LEU A 220 -16.15 4.40 16.24
CA LEU A 220 -16.29 4.06 14.83
C LEU A 220 -17.55 4.75 14.28
N ALA A 221 -17.38 5.58 13.26
CA ALA A 221 -18.49 6.22 12.54
C ALA A 221 -18.53 5.72 11.08
N ALA A 222 -19.69 5.26 10.64
CA ALA A 222 -19.95 4.88 9.25
C ALA A 222 -21.04 5.78 8.67
N LEU A 223 -20.68 6.59 7.67
CA LEU A 223 -21.57 7.56 7.03
C LEU A 223 -21.73 7.21 5.55
N ALA A 224 -22.97 7.17 5.08
CA ALA A 224 -23.30 6.94 3.68
C ALA A 224 -24.29 8.00 3.19
N GLY A 225 -24.01 8.61 2.03
CA GLY A 225 -24.87 9.64 1.44
C GLY A 225 -26.19 9.11 0.88
N GLU A 226 -26.24 7.82 0.53
CA GLU A 226 -27.44 7.18 -0.01
C GLU A 226 -27.90 5.98 0.83
N ARG A 227 -27.06 4.95 0.97
CA ARG A 227 -27.41 3.69 1.64
C ARG A 227 -26.21 3.08 2.35
N LEU A 228 -26.44 2.55 3.54
CA LEU A 228 -25.51 1.66 4.24
C LEU A 228 -26.11 0.25 4.24
N GLY A 229 -25.35 -0.74 3.77
CA GLY A 229 -25.80 -2.12 3.68
C GLY A 229 -24.90 -3.06 4.48
N LEU A 230 -25.52 -3.98 5.22
CA LEU A 230 -24.85 -5.06 5.93
C LEU A 230 -25.48 -6.39 5.49
N TYR A 231 -24.67 -7.34 5.05
CA TYR A 231 -25.13 -8.62 4.54
C TYR A 231 -24.18 -9.74 4.96
N ALA A 232 -24.75 -10.83 5.48
CA ALA A 232 -24.05 -12.07 5.77
C ALA A 232 -24.75 -13.21 5.04
N ARG A 233 -24.01 -13.98 4.22
CA ARG A 233 -24.59 -15.04 3.38
C ARG A 233 -24.98 -16.29 4.16
N THR A 234 -24.07 -16.80 4.98
CA THR A 234 -24.21 -18.10 5.66
C THR A 234 -24.15 -17.99 7.18
N GLY A 235 -23.42 -17.00 7.71
CA GLY A 235 -23.31 -16.75 9.13
C GLY A 235 -24.37 -15.77 9.66
N PRO A 236 -24.49 -15.62 10.98
CA PRO A 236 -25.39 -14.65 11.58
C PRO A 236 -24.88 -13.22 11.40
N LEU A 237 -25.80 -12.28 11.22
CA LEU A 237 -25.54 -10.87 11.46
C LEU A 237 -25.81 -10.57 12.95
N SER A 238 -24.80 -10.10 13.68
CA SER A 238 -24.90 -9.81 15.12
C SER A 238 -24.60 -8.35 15.40
N LEU A 239 -25.54 -7.64 16.02
CA LEU A 239 -25.38 -6.28 16.52
C LEU A 239 -25.58 -6.29 18.04
N LYS A 240 -24.54 -5.93 18.79
CA LYS A 240 -24.53 -6.00 20.26
C LYS A 240 -23.87 -4.76 20.83
N ALA A 241 -24.40 -4.27 21.94
CA ALA A 241 -23.75 -3.29 22.80
C ALA A 241 -23.51 -3.95 24.17
N GLY A 242 -22.32 -3.75 24.76
CA GLY A 242 -21.93 -4.40 26.02
C GLY A 242 -22.52 -3.74 27.26
N GLU A 243 -22.52 -2.40 27.29
CA GLU A 243 -23.01 -1.60 28.43
C GLU A 243 -24.03 -0.55 28.00
N GLY A 244 -23.75 0.15 26.89
CA GLY A 244 -24.63 1.20 26.36
C GLY A 244 -25.87 0.68 25.62
N PRO A 245 -26.85 1.56 25.35
CA PRO A 245 -28.05 1.19 24.63
C PRO A 245 -27.78 0.94 23.14
N VAL A 246 -28.65 0.15 22.52
CA VAL A 246 -28.74 0.05 21.05
C VAL A 246 -29.89 0.93 20.57
N ASP A 247 -29.58 1.96 19.79
CA ASP A 247 -30.57 2.86 19.19
C ASP A 247 -30.69 2.60 17.69
N MET A 248 -31.91 2.37 17.21
CA MET A 248 -32.22 2.13 15.81
C MET A 248 -33.43 2.98 15.42
N GLN A 249 -33.28 3.82 14.40
CA GLN A 249 -34.35 4.73 13.99
C GLN A 249 -34.40 4.91 12.47
N ALA A 250 -35.63 5.07 11.96
CA ALA A 250 -35.89 5.55 10.60
C ALA A 250 -36.58 6.92 10.71
N GLN A 251 -35.80 8.00 10.80
CA GLN A 251 -36.32 9.34 11.13
C GLN A 251 -37.42 9.85 10.18
N ASN A 252 -37.25 9.61 8.88
CA ASN A 252 -38.19 10.01 7.82
C ASN A 252 -38.66 8.81 6.97
N GLY A 253 -38.40 7.59 7.44
CA GLY A 253 -38.59 6.37 6.68
C GLY A 253 -39.42 5.33 7.43
N ASN A 254 -39.55 4.14 6.84
CA ASN A 254 -40.12 3.00 7.51
C ASN A 254 -39.02 2.12 8.10
N MET A 255 -39.29 1.57 9.29
CA MET A 255 -38.52 0.45 9.82
C MET A 255 -39.26 -0.85 9.48
N ARG A 256 -38.53 -1.85 8.96
CA ARG A 256 -39.05 -3.19 8.68
C ARG A 256 -38.16 -4.21 9.38
N LEU A 257 -38.76 -5.03 10.23
CA LEU A 257 -38.13 -6.17 10.87
C LEU A 257 -38.88 -7.42 10.42
N PHE A 258 -38.17 -8.36 9.82
CA PHE A 258 -38.76 -9.59 9.29
C PHE A 258 -37.85 -10.77 9.61
N ALA A 259 -38.45 -11.88 10.01
CA ALA A 259 -37.79 -13.16 10.15
C ALA A 259 -38.69 -14.23 9.52
N GLU A 260 -38.13 -15.07 8.66
CA GLU A 260 -38.87 -16.18 8.05
C GLU A 260 -39.30 -17.23 9.09
N GLN A 261 -38.49 -17.41 10.12
CA GLN A 261 -38.77 -18.31 11.23
C GLN A 261 -39.31 -17.52 12.43
N LYS A 262 -38.53 -17.44 13.51
CA LYS A 262 -38.93 -16.81 14.77
C LYS A 262 -38.37 -15.39 14.86
N LEU A 263 -39.25 -14.40 15.06
CA LEU A 263 -38.88 -13.09 15.57
C LEU A 263 -39.10 -13.09 17.10
N THR A 264 -38.04 -12.81 17.87
CA THR A 264 -38.12 -12.68 19.33
C THR A 264 -37.83 -11.25 19.73
N ILE A 265 -38.77 -10.62 20.44
CA ILE A 265 -38.59 -9.32 21.09
C ILE A 265 -38.84 -9.58 22.57
N ALA A 266 -37.84 -9.35 23.41
CA ALA A 266 -37.89 -9.60 24.84
C ALA A 266 -37.16 -8.49 25.59
N SER A 267 -37.65 -8.19 26.79
CA SER A 267 -37.06 -7.28 27.77
C SER A 267 -37.19 -7.97 29.13
N GLU A 268 -36.21 -7.76 30.01
CA GLU A 268 -36.32 -8.18 31.42
C GLU A 268 -37.22 -7.23 32.23
N GLU A 269 -37.41 -6.01 31.72
CA GLU A 269 -38.32 -5.01 32.27
C GLU A 269 -39.46 -4.76 31.26
N ASP A 270 -39.68 -3.51 30.86
CA ASP A 270 -40.81 -3.13 30.02
C ASP A 270 -40.54 -3.29 28.53
N ILE A 271 -41.61 -3.60 27.77
CA ILE A 271 -41.67 -3.47 26.32
C ILE A 271 -42.78 -2.48 25.97
N LEU A 272 -42.40 -1.37 25.34
CA LEU A 272 -43.34 -0.33 24.90
C LEU A 272 -43.54 -0.36 23.38
N PHE A 273 -44.78 -0.58 22.95
CA PHE A 273 -45.20 -0.31 21.58
C PHE A 273 -46.05 0.97 21.55
N ALA A 274 -45.54 2.02 20.90
CA ALA A 274 -46.21 3.31 20.78
C ALA A 274 -46.39 3.70 19.30
N GLY A 275 -47.59 4.15 18.93
CA GLY A 275 -47.89 4.59 17.57
C GLY A 275 -48.95 5.68 17.55
N LYS A 276 -48.66 6.82 16.91
CA LYS A 276 -49.56 7.98 16.86
C LYS A 276 -50.89 7.71 16.16
N LYS A 277 -50.90 6.85 15.15
CA LYS A 277 -52.10 6.54 14.33
C LYS A 277 -52.74 5.21 14.69
N ARG A 278 -51.96 4.13 14.71
CA ARG A 278 -52.45 2.77 15.00
C ARG A 278 -51.29 1.84 15.37
N ILE A 279 -51.60 0.83 16.17
CA ILE A 279 -50.80 -0.39 16.36
C ILE A 279 -51.71 -1.55 15.93
N THR A 280 -51.21 -2.43 15.07
CA THR A 280 -51.97 -3.59 14.57
C THR A 280 -51.16 -4.85 14.82
N LEU A 281 -51.74 -5.80 15.55
CA LEU A 281 -51.19 -7.14 15.77
C LEU A 281 -52.13 -8.13 15.09
N ILE A 282 -51.62 -8.90 14.13
CA ILE A 282 -52.38 -9.92 13.40
C ILE A 282 -51.74 -11.27 13.69
N VAL A 283 -52.50 -12.17 14.31
CA VAL A 283 -52.10 -13.57 14.50
C VAL A 283 -53.13 -14.43 13.79
N HIS A 284 -52.66 -15.37 12.96
CA HIS A 284 -53.53 -16.17 12.07
C HIS A 284 -54.58 -17.00 12.83
N PHE A 285 -54.33 -17.30 14.11
CA PHE A 285 -55.23 -18.07 14.98
C PHE A 285 -55.74 -17.30 16.21
N LEU A 286 -55.40 -16.01 16.38
CA LEU A 286 -55.88 -15.19 17.51
C LEU A 286 -56.00 -13.71 17.12
N PHE A 287 -57.22 -13.20 16.97
CA PHE A 287 -57.45 -11.79 16.66
C PHE A 287 -57.50 -10.96 17.95
N VAL A 288 -56.43 -10.20 18.25
CA VAL A 288 -56.45 -9.19 19.33
C VAL A 288 -56.46 -7.81 18.69
N ARG A 289 -57.65 -7.20 18.61
CA ARG A 289 -57.80 -5.80 18.20
C ARG A 289 -57.77 -4.92 19.45
N LEU A 290 -56.61 -4.34 19.77
CA LEU A 290 -56.51 -3.36 20.84
C LEU A 290 -57.21 -2.07 20.38
N PHE A 291 -58.36 -1.77 20.99
CA PHE A 291 -58.96 -0.44 20.92
C PHE A 291 -58.31 0.43 22.00
N LYS A 292 -57.88 1.62 21.56
CA LYS A 292 -57.55 2.82 22.34
C LYS A 292 -57.49 2.59 23.87
N ILE A 293 -56.27 2.42 24.40
CA ILE A 293 -56.04 2.59 25.83
C ILE A 293 -55.81 4.09 26.05
N ASP A 294 -56.63 4.67 26.91
CA ASP A 294 -56.70 6.10 27.16
C ASP A 294 -55.41 6.69 27.75
N LYS A 295 -55.29 8.00 27.54
CA LYS A 295 -54.17 8.89 27.86
C LYS A 295 -53.61 8.69 29.27
N TYR A 296 -52.27 8.71 29.36
CA TYR A 296 -51.59 9.52 30.37
C TYR A 296 -50.97 10.73 29.67
#